data_AF-A0A954CL93-F1
#
_entry.id   AF-A0A954CL93-F1
#
_cell.length_a   1.000
_cell.length_b   1.000
_cell.length_c   1.000
_cell.angle_alpha   90.00
_cell.angle_beta   90.00
_cell.angle_gamma   90.00
#
_symmetry.space_group_name_H-M   'P 1'
#
loop_
_entity.id
_entity.type
_entity.pdbx_description
1 polymer ?
#
loop_
_entity_poly.entity_id
_entity_poly.type
_entity_poly.pdbx_seq_one_letter_code
_entity_poly.pdbx_strand_id
1 'polypeptide(L)'
;MKAIFKREFFAYFATPMGFVLVVAFVGLLGLMGLHVTPRVSSGADWFDARRLTMESFFLSFPWVAAVVLPALSMRSWSEEYRTNTIQLLATLPHKGATLVLAKYLAMLGFFALMLAGTLIWPLLVIAGGADQPLGADLPPILSGYLGAFLLGASVLAIGMWISSLARNQMVAYLMTLLLCGALIAWRFFAGVASQGMGHGATMLFSYFSLELHFSRLAMGELRLDAIVWYCSLSAAFLAFATMVVEGRRYR
;
A
#
# COMPACT_ATOMS: atom_id res chain seq x y z
N MET A 1 -16.45 10.92 -15.88
CA MET A 1 -15.82 10.52 -14.58
C MET A 1 -16.54 9.35 -13.90
N LYS A 2 -17.70 9.52 -13.22
CA LYS A 2 -18.39 8.43 -12.46
C LYS A 2 -18.54 7.10 -13.23
N ALA A 3 -18.93 7.15 -14.51
CA ALA A 3 -19.06 5.97 -15.36
C ALA A 3 -17.74 5.22 -15.61
N ILE A 4 -16.63 5.95 -15.74
CA ILE A 4 -15.28 5.37 -15.90
C ILE A 4 -14.88 4.66 -14.61
N PHE A 5 -14.96 5.35 -13.46
CA PHE A 5 -14.71 4.74 -12.15
C PHE A 5 -15.49 3.43 -11.96
N LYS A 6 -16.81 3.43 -12.26
CA LYS A 6 -17.65 2.23 -12.16
C LYS A 6 -17.13 1.11 -13.09
N ARG A 7 -16.82 1.42 -14.34
CA ARG A 7 -16.28 0.45 -15.31
C ARG A 7 -14.96 -0.17 -14.81
N GLU A 8 -13.99 0.65 -14.46
CA GLU A 8 -12.67 0.19 -14.02
C GLU A 8 -12.77 -0.66 -12.74
N PHE A 9 -13.60 -0.22 -11.77
CA PHE A 9 -13.79 -0.91 -10.49
C PHE A 9 -14.41 -2.31 -10.67
N PHE A 10 -15.52 -2.42 -11.42
CA PHE A 10 -16.12 -3.72 -11.70
C PHE A 10 -15.23 -4.62 -12.60
N ALA A 11 -14.34 -4.04 -13.41
CA ALA A 11 -13.36 -4.80 -14.19
C ALA A 11 -12.28 -5.50 -13.32
N TYR A 12 -12.15 -5.20 -12.02
CA TYR A 12 -11.33 -6.03 -11.11
C TYR A 12 -12.07 -7.33 -10.74
N PHE A 13 -13.35 -7.24 -10.37
CA PHE A 13 -14.20 -8.39 -10.05
C PHE A 13 -14.55 -9.26 -11.28
N ALA A 14 -14.56 -8.70 -12.48
CA ALA A 14 -14.77 -9.45 -13.72
C ALA A 14 -13.56 -10.33 -14.13
N THR A 15 -12.42 -10.23 -13.43
CA THR A 15 -11.18 -10.96 -13.78
C THR A 15 -10.73 -11.88 -12.64
N PRO A 16 -10.38 -13.17 -12.90
CA PRO A 16 -9.88 -14.08 -11.87
C PRO A 16 -8.71 -13.53 -11.06
N MET A 17 -7.83 -12.74 -11.71
CA MET A 17 -6.70 -12.07 -11.08
C MET A 17 -7.11 -11.15 -9.91
N GLY A 18 -8.30 -10.53 -9.95
CA GLY A 18 -8.81 -9.71 -8.85
C GLY A 18 -9.02 -10.53 -7.57
N PHE A 19 -9.62 -11.72 -7.70
CA PHE A 19 -9.80 -12.64 -6.56
C PHE A 19 -8.46 -13.19 -6.07
N VAL A 20 -7.53 -13.52 -6.97
CA VAL A 20 -6.16 -13.95 -6.60
C VAL A 20 -5.46 -12.86 -5.77
N LEU A 21 -5.58 -11.58 -6.16
CA LEU A 21 -5.00 -10.47 -5.39
C LEU A 21 -5.64 -10.31 -4.00
N VAL A 22 -6.97 -10.45 -3.89
CA VAL A 22 -7.66 -10.38 -2.58
C VAL A 22 -7.21 -11.52 -1.67
N VAL A 23 -7.21 -12.77 -2.17
CA VAL A 23 -6.80 -13.94 -1.40
C VAL A 23 -5.32 -13.88 -1.01
N ALA A 24 -4.44 -13.45 -1.93
CA ALA A 24 -3.02 -13.26 -1.64
C ALA A 24 -2.80 -12.17 -0.58
N PHE A 25 -3.50 -11.03 -0.66
CA PHE A 25 -3.34 -9.93 0.28
C PHE A 25 -3.82 -10.30 1.69
N VAL A 26 -5.06 -10.76 1.82
CA VAL A 26 -5.67 -11.12 3.12
C VAL A 26 -4.99 -12.36 3.71
N GLY A 27 -4.61 -13.32 2.86
CA GLY A 27 -3.91 -14.54 3.25
C GLY A 27 -2.47 -14.29 3.72
N LEU A 28 -1.66 -13.54 2.97
CA LEU A 28 -0.28 -13.21 3.38
C LEU A 28 -0.26 -12.37 4.66
N LEU A 29 -1.11 -11.33 4.75
CA LEU A 29 -1.22 -10.53 5.96
C LEU A 29 -1.76 -11.34 7.15
N GLY A 30 -2.61 -12.34 6.91
CA GLY A 30 -3.05 -13.28 7.94
C GLY A 30 -1.94 -14.20 8.43
N LEU A 31 -1.23 -14.86 7.50
CA LEU A 31 -0.14 -15.79 7.82
C LEU A 31 1.03 -15.11 8.56
N MET A 32 1.33 -13.85 8.23
CA MET A 32 2.35 -13.05 8.94
C MET A 32 1.79 -12.34 10.20
N GLY A 33 0.48 -12.06 10.23
CA GLY A 33 -0.17 -11.43 11.38
C GLY A 33 -0.46 -12.39 12.54
N LEU A 34 -0.73 -13.67 12.25
CA LEU A 34 -1.00 -14.72 13.24
C LEU A 34 0.27 -15.28 13.93
N HIS A 35 1.39 -14.56 13.91
CA HIS A 35 2.58 -14.98 14.63
C HIS A 35 2.36 -14.88 16.14
N VAL A 36 2.02 -16.02 16.76
CA VAL A 36 1.90 -16.21 18.20
C VAL A 36 3.27 -15.98 18.85
N THR A 37 3.48 -14.79 19.41
CA THR A 37 4.69 -14.46 20.17
C THR A 37 4.61 -15.09 21.57
N PRO A 38 5.49 -16.05 21.93
CA PRO A 38 5.51 -16.58 23.28
C PRO A 38 6.11 -15.55 24.24
N ARG A 39 5.44 -15.27 25.36
CA ARG A 39 6.01 -14.44 26.44
C ARG A 39 7.21 -15.16 27.10
N VAL A 40 8.42 -14.88 26.62
CA VAL A 40 9.66 -15.19 27.37
C VAL A 40 9.85 -14.14 28.48
N SER A 41 8.87 -14.04 29.37
CA SER A 41 8.90 -13.18 30.56
C SER A 41 8.95 -14.05 31.82
N SER A 42 10.18 -14.34 32.27
CA SER A 42 10.51 -14.82 33.63
C SER A 42 9.55 -15.87 34.23
N GLY A 43 9.62 -17.12 33.75
CA GLY A 43 9.07 -18.28 34.46
C GLY A 43 7.62 -18.68 34.14
N ALA A 44 6.97 -18.09 33.13
CA ALA A 44 5.68 -18.57 32.62
C ALA A 44 5.84 -19.78 31.68
N ASP A 45 4.85 -20.68 31.66
CA ASP A 45 4.86 -21.87 30.82
C ASP A 45 4.77 -21.57 29.31
N TRP A 46 5.43 -22.41 28.53
CA TRP A 46 5.58 -22.30 27.07
C TRP A 46 4.25 -22.44 26.28
N PHE A 47 3.17 -22.88 26.92
CA PHE A 47 1.82 -22.97 26.32
C PHE A 47 0.89 -21.84 26.77
N ASP A 48 1.07 -21.31 27.99
CA ASP A 48 0.16 -20.36 28.66
C ASP A 48 0.49 -18.88 28.33
N ALA A 49 1.38 -18.69 27.37
CA ALA A 49 2.04 -17.43 27.05
C ALA A 49 1.62 -16.83 25.70
N ARG A 50 0.46 -17.24 25.16
CA ARG A 50 0.01 -16.95 23.78
C ARG A 50 -0.89 -15.72 23.71
N ARG A 51 -0.32 -14.53 23.43
CA ARG A 51 -1.11 -13.37 22.99
C ARG A 51 -1.14 -13.28 21.47
N LEU A 52 -2.34 -13.01 20.93
CA LEU A 52 -2.54 -12.57 19.56
C LEU A 52 -2.34 -11.05 19.55
N THR A 53 -1.43 -10.53 18.72
CA THR A 53 -1.11 -9.09 18.66
C THR A 53 -1.23 -8.55 17.24
N MET A 54 -1.42 -7.24 17.11
CA MET A 54 -1.47 -6.55 15.81
C MET A 54 -0.11 -6.03 15.35
N GLU A 55 0.93 -6.12 16.19
CA GLU A 55 2.26 -5.62 15.89
C GLU A 55 2.87 -6.34 14.66
N SER A 56 2.86 -7.67 14.65
CA SER A 56 3.34 -8.48 13.52
C SER A 56 2.57 -8.19 12.23
N PHE A 57 1.24 -8.04 12.31
CA PHE A 57 0.40 -7.69 11.15
C PHE A 57 0.83 -6.35 10.53
N PHE A 58 1.04 -5.32 11.35
CA PHE A 58 1.48 -4.02 10.85
C PHE A 58 2.95 -4.05 10.39
N LEU A 59 3.88 -4.67 11.12
CA LEU A 59 5.28 -4.76 10.72
C LEU A 59 5.47 -5.46 9.36
N SER A 60 4.66 -6.47 9.06
CA SER A 60 4.66 -7.13 7.74
C SER A 60 3.89 -6.35 6.65
N PHE A 61 3.03 -5.39 7.01
CA PHE A 61 2.15 -4.71 6.06
C PHE A 61 2.90 -3.98 4.94
N PRO A 62 3.94 -3.16 5.18
CA PRO A 62 4.68 -2.50 4.10
C PRO A 62 5.24 -3.50 3.08
N TRP A 63 5.78 -4.63 3.54
CA TRP A 63 6.37 -5.64 2.68
C TRP A 63 5.34 -6.37 1.81
N VAL A 64 4.20 -6.76 2.37
CA VAL A 64 3.11 -7.37 1.57
C VAL A 64 2.50 -6.34 0.61
N ALA A 65 2.35 -5.08 1.03
CA ALA A 65 1.89 -3.99 0.16
C ALA A 65 2.87 -3.73 -1.00
N ALA A 66 4.19 -3.78 -0.75
CA ALA A 66 5.23 -3.64 -1.76
C ALA A 66 5.22 -4.76 -2.82
N VAL A 67 4.71 -5.95 -2.50
CA VAL A 67 4.57 -7.06 -3.45
C VAL A 67 3.23 -7.05 -4.17
N VAL A 68 2.12 -6.91 -3.44
CA VAL A 68 0.78 -7.14 -3.99
C VAL A 68 0.21 -5.90 -4.72
N LEU A 69 0.47 -4.68 -4.24
CA LEU A 69 -0.09 -3.47 -4.85
C LEU A 69 0.51 -3.10 -6.22
N PRO A 70 1.79 -3.40 -6.53
CA PRO A 70 2.29 -3.39 -7.91
C PRO A 70 1.46 -4.25 -8.85
N ALA A 71 0.98 -5.43 -8.43
CA ALA A 71 0.18 -6.30 -9.28
C ALA A 71 -1.27 -5.78 -9.47
N LEU A 72 -1.78 -4.94 -8.56
CA LEU A 72 -3.05 -4.23 -8.75
C LEU A 72 -2.90 -3.04 -9.73
N SER A 73 -1.78 -2.31 -9.64
CA SER A 73 -1.52 -1.10 -10.43
C SER A 73 -0.89 -1.35 -11.81
N MET A 74 -0.17 -2.47 -12.00
CA MET A 74 0.57 -2.76 -13.24
C MET A 74 -0.29 -2.63 -14.50
N ARG A 75 -1.56 -3.09 -14.47
CA ARG A 75 -2.44 -3.11 -15.64
C ARG A 75 -3.06 -1.75 -15.99
N SER A 76 -3.01 -0.77 -15.09
CA SER A 76 -3.80 0.48 -15.18
C SER A 76 -3.66 1.23 -16.51
N TRP A 77 -2.44 1.28 -17.07
CA TRP A 77 -2.14 1.86 -18.39
C TRP A 77 -1.45 0.88 -19.34
N SER A 78 -0.55 0.02 -18.84
CA SER A 78 0.20 -0.88 -19.72
C SER A 78 -0.69 -1.88 -20.47
N GLU A 79 -1.89 -2.18 -19.98
CA GLU A 79 -2.89 -2.96 -20.72
C GLU A 79 -3.46 -2.17 -21.91
N GLU A 80 -3.74 -0.88 -21.75
CA GLU A 80 -4.26 -0.01 -22.81
C GLU A 80 -3.21 0.27 -23.89
N TYR A 81 -1.92 0.34 -23.51
CA TYR A 81 -0.81 0.40 -24.46
C TYR A 81 -0.56 -0.96 -25.15
N ARG A 82 -0.72 -2.09 -24.47
CA ARG A 82 -0.53 -3.44 -25.04
C ARG A 82 -1.65 -3.81 -26.03
N THR A 83 -2.87 -3.37 -25.76
CA THR A 83 -4.06 -3.62 -26.59
C THR A 83 -4.31 -2.53 -27.64
N ASN A 84 -3.49 -1.48 -27.69
CA ASN A 84 -3.68 -0.24 -28.46
C ASN A 84 -5.00 0.52 -28.20
N THR A 85 -5.82 0.08 -27.23
CA THR A 85 -7.09 0.72 -26.87
C THR A 85 -6.91 2.16 -26.37
N ILE A 86 -5.69 2.56 -25.97
CA ILE A 86 -5.33 3.95 -25.65
C ILE A 86 -5.78 4.96 -26.73
N GLN A 87 -5.79 4.59 -28.01
CA GLN A 87 -6.29 5.45 -29.10
C GLN A 87 -7.79 5.75 -28.96
N LEU A 88 -8.58 4.74 -28.56
CA LEU A 88 -10.02 4.86 -28.32
C LEU A 88 -10.33 5.61 -27.01
N LEU A 89 -9.40 5.66 -26.05
CA LEU A 89 -9.49 6.57 -24.91
C LEU A 89 -9.04 8.00 -25.27
N ALA A 90 -8.11 8.17 -26.22
CA ALA A 90 -7.64 9.48 -26.70
C ALA A 90 -8.68 10.24 -27.53
N THR A 91 -9.65 9.56 -28.15
CA THR A 91 -10.79 10.21 -28.84
C THR A 91 -11.93 10.65 -27.91
N LEU A 92 -11.96 10.20 -26.64
CA LEU A 92 -12.99 10.61 -25.69
C LEU A 92 -12.81 12.08 -25.25
N PRO A 93 -13.89 12.87 -25.09
CA PRO A 93 -13.83 14.31 -24.70
C PRO A 93 -13.45 14.56 -23.22
N HIS A 94 -12.79 13.60 -22.57
CA HIS A 94 -12.32 13.71 -21.18
C HIS A 94 -10.87 14.23 -21.13
N LYS A 95 -10.53 15.08 -20.15
CA LYS A 95 -9.13 15.46 -19.86
C LYS A 95 -8.33 14.24 -19.36
N GLY A 96 -7.02 14.19 -19.61
CA GLY A 96 -6.16 13.09 -19.17
C GLY A 96 -6.11 12.99 -17.65
N ALA A 97 -6.01 14.13 -16.96
CA ALA A 97 -6.15 14.22 -15.50
C ALA A 97 -7.43 13.52 -14.96
N THR A 98 -8.57 13.69 -15.63
CA THR A 98 -9.84 13.05 -15.24
C THR A 98 -9.82 11.53 -15.43
N LEU A 99 -9.05 11.05 -16.42
CA LEU A 99 -8.90 9.63 -16.70
C LEU A 99 -7.95 8.96 -15.69
N VAL A 100 -6.83 9.62 -15.37
CA VAL A 100 -5.91 9.24 -14.28
C VAL A 100 -6.65 9.16 -12.94
N LEU A 101 -7.35 10.22 -12.53
CA LEU A 101 -8.02 10.22 -11.22
C LEU A 101 -9.14 9.16 -11.13
N ALA A 102 -9.87 8.91 -12.22
CA ALA A 102 -10.93 7.89 -12.24
C ALA A 102 -10.36 6.45 -12.12
N LYS A 103 -9.27 6.14 -12.83
CA LYS A 103 -8.55 4.86 -12.71
C LYS A 103 -7.90 4.70 -11.33
N TYR A 104 -7.26 5.75 -10.80
CA TYR A 104 -6.66 5.74 -9.47
C TYR A 104 -7.70 5.46 -8.37
N LEU A 105 -8.82 6.19 -8.38
CA LEU A 105 -9.89 5.97 -7.40
C LEU A 105 -10.48 4.57 -7.49
N ALA A 106 -10.59 3.98 -8.69
CA ALA A 106 -11.05 2.60 -8.84
C ALA A 106 -10.08 1.58 -8.22
N MET A 107 -8.77 1.75 -8.42
CA MET A 107 -7.74 0.92 -7.77
C MET A 107 -7.73 1.10 -6.25
N LEU A 108 -7.78 2.34 -5.78
CA LEU A 108 -7.81 2.69 -4.36
C LEU A 108 -9.08 2.15 -3.67
N GLY A 109 -10.23 2.16 -4.36
CA GLY A 109 -11.47 1.56 -3.86
C GLY A 109 -11.42 0.04 -3.80
N PHE A 110 -10.78 -0.62 -4.77
CA PHE A 110 -10.57 -2.07 -4.73
C PHE A 110 -9.61 -2.46 -3.61
N PHE A 111 -8.51 -1.71 -3.45
CA PHE A 111 -7.59 -1.85 -2.32
C PHE A 111 -8.27 -1.59 -0.96
N ALA A 112 -9.17 -0.61 -0.87
CA ALA A 112 -9.96 -0.39 0.35
C ALA A 112 -10.83 -1.61 0.72
N LEU A 113 -11.35 -2.35 -0.26
CA LEU A 113 -12.03 -3.63 -0.02
C LEU A 113 -11.07 -4.76 0.37
N MET A 114 -9.87 -4.81 -0.20
CA MET A 114 -8.83 -5.76 0.22
C MET A 114 -8.41 -5.52 1.68
N LEU A 115 -8.29 -4.26 2.09
CA LEU A 115 -7.99 -3.83 3.46
C LEU A 115 -9.19 -4.01 4.40
N ALA A 116 -10.43 -3.82 3.93
CA ALA A 116 -11.62 -4.20 4.70
C ALA A 116 -11.68 -5.72 4.94
N GLY A 117 -11.21 -6.52 3.98
CA GLY A 117 -11.07 -7.97 4.12
C GLY A 117 -10.11 -8.41 5.24
N THR A 118 -9.12 -7.58 5.62
CA THR A 118 -8.23 -7.90 6.74
C THR A 118 -8.82 -7.58 8.11
N LEU A 119 -9.98 -6.91 8.19
CA LEU A 119 -10.67 -6.61 9.47
C LEU A 119 -11.12 -7.87 10.23
N ILE A 120 -11.12 -9.04 9.59
CA ILE A 120 -11.28 -10.33 10.28
C ILE A 120 -10.20 -10.56 11.35
N TRP A 121 -8.97 -10.05 11.15
CA TRP A 121 -7.87 -10.23 12.08
C TRP A 121 -8.02 -9.45 13.40
N PRO A 122 -8.32 -8.13 13.43
CA PRO A 122 -8.59 -7.44 14.69
C PRO A 122 -9.85 -7.96 15.39
N LEU A 123 -10.86 -8.46 14.67
CA LEU A 123 -12.01 -9.14 15.30
C LEU A 123 -11.58 -10.43 16.03
N LEU A 124 -10.67 -11.21 15.46
CA LEU A 124 -10.09 -12.40 16.11
C LEU A 124 -9.20 -12.05 17.31
N VAL A 125 -8.42 -10.96 17.25
CA VAL A 125 -7.64 -10.46 18.39
C VAL A 125 -8.56 -10.04 19.53
N ILE A 126 -9.61 -9.24 19.25
CA ILE A 126 -10.57 -8.77 20.26
C ILE A 126 -11.38 -9.92 20.86
N ALA A 127 -11.73 -10.94 20.06
CA ALA A 127 -12.47 -12.12 20.54
C ALA A 127 -11.60 -13.13 21.32
N GLY A 128 -10.29 -13.20 21.03
CA GLY A 128 -9.35 -14.10 21.72
C GLY A 128 -8.65 -13.50 22.93
N GLY A 129 -8.56 -12.18 23.03
CA GLY A 129 -7.83 -11.45 24.08
C GLY A 129 -8.60 -11.30 25.39
N ALA A 130 -8.90 -12.41 26.08
CA ALA A 130 -9.66 -12.41 27.34
C ALA A 130 -9.03 -11.59 28.49
N ASP A 131 -7.70 -11.38 28.45
CA ASP A 131 -6.91 -10.83 29.56
C ASP A 131 -6.57 -9.33 29.43
N GLN A 132 -7.26 -8.60 28.55
CA GLN A 132 -7.04 -7.16 28.34
C GLN A 132 -8.36 -6.38 28.42
N PRO A 133 -8.38 -5.18 29.03
CA PRO A 133 -9.58 -4.36 29.05
C PRO A 133 -9.96 -3.95 27.62
N LEU A 134 -11.21 -4.23 27.24
CA LEU A 134 -11.77 -3.91 25.92
C LEU A 134 -11.52 -2.44 25.56
N GLY A 135 -10.62 -2.20 24.61
CA GLY A 135 -10.28 -0.87 24.12
C GLY A 135 -8.80 -0.46 24.22
N ALA A 136 -7.97 -1.15 25.00
CA ALA A 136 -6.55 -0.79 25.15
C ALA A 136 -5.79 -0.71 23.80
N ASP A 137 -6.00 -1.70 22.93
CA ASP A 137 -5.32 -1.80 21.63
C ASP A 137 -6.07 -1.07 20.49
N LEU A 138 -7.21 -0.45 20.77
CA LEU A 138 -8.06 0.17 19.75
C LEU A 138 -7.41 1.39 19.05
N PRO A 139 -6.69 2.30 19.75
CA PRO A 139 -6.03 3.42 19.08
C PRO A 139 -4.93 2.99 18.10
N PRO A 140 -3.96 2.10 18.47
CA PRO A 140 -2.96 1.57 17.53
C PRO A 140 -3.58 0.82 16.34
N ILE A 141 -4.67 0.08 16.55
CA ILE A 141 -5.40 -0.57 15.44
C ILE A 141 -5.95 0.47 14.47
N LEU A 142 -6.65 1.50 14.96
CA LEU A 142 -7.27 2.52 14.12
C LEU A 142 -6.22 3.35 13.35
N SER A 143 -5.16 3.79 14.01
CA SER A 143 -4.08 4.57 13.38
C SER A 143 -3.21 3.71 12.45
N GLY A 144 -2.98 2.44 12.78
CA GLY A 144 -2.31 1.47 11.93
C GLY A 144 -3.09 1.16 10.66
N TYR A 145 -4.42 1.00 10.73
CA TYR A 145 -5.28 0.85 9.55
C TYR A 145 -5.32 2.11 8.68
N LEU A 146 -5.32 3.30 9.28
CA LEU A 146 -5.19 4.57 8.55
C LEU A 146 -3.83 4.68 7.84
N GLY A 147 -2.74 4.35 8.53
CA GLY A 147 -1.39 4.30 7.96
C GLY A 147 -1.26 3.26 6.84
N ALA A 148 -1.88 2.09 6.99
CA ALA A 148 -1.94 1.03 5.99
C ALA A 148 -2.64 1.51 4.71
N PHE A 149 -3.77 2.20 4.86
CA PHE A 149 -4.50 2.81 3.74
C PHE A 149 -3.67 3.90 3.05
N LEU A 150 -3.03 4.80 3.80
CA LEU A 150 -2.21 5.89 3.25
C LEU A 150 -0.93 5.37 2.54
N LEU A 151 -0.24 4.40 3.13
CA LEU A 151 0.92 3.75 2.51
C LEU A 151 0.49 3.08 1.20
N GLY A 152 -0.58 2.28 1.21
CA GLY A 152 -1.07 1.61 0.01
C GLY A 152 -1.56 2.57 -1.07
N ALA A 153 -2.22 3.67 -0.70
CA ALA A 153 -2.60 4.74 -1.62
C ALA A 153 -1.38 5.37 -2.33
N SER A 154 -0.26 5.54 -1.62
CA SER A 154 0.99 6.06 -2.20
C SER A 154 1.70 5.05 -3.12
N VAL A 155 1.75 3.77 -2.73
CA VAL A 155 2.30 2.68 -3.56
C VAL A 155 1.50 2.52 -4.86
N LEU A 156 0.18 2.65 -4.81
CA LEU A 156 -0.68 2.62 -6.01
C LEU A 156 -0.48 3.85 -6.91
N ALA A 157 -0.18 5.03 -6.35
CA ALA A 157 0.13 6.21 -7.15
C ALA A 157 1.48 6.04 -7.89
N ILE A 158 2.50 5.54 -7.20
CA ILE A 158 3.82 5.21 -7.78
C ILE A 158 3.67 4.17 -8.90
N GLY A 159 2.94 3.08 -8.65
CA GLY A 159 2.71 2.01 -9.63
C GLY A 159 1.87 2.43 -10.83
N MET A 160 0.94 3.37 -10.63
CA MET A 160 0.18 3.97 -11.74
C MET A 160 1.06 4.85 -12.63
N TRP A 161 1.96 5.63 -12.04
CA TRP A 161 2.97 6.39 -12.79
C TRP A 161 3.87 5.44 -13.60
N ILE A 162 4.44 4.40 -12.98
CA ILE A 162 5.29 3.43 -13.67
C ILE A 162 4.54 2.68 -14.79
N SER A 163 3.29 2.27 -14.56
CA SER A 163 2.42 1.70 -15.59
C SER A 163 2.19 2.67 -16.76
N SER A 164 2.11 3.98 -16.51
CA SER A 164 1.96 4.99 -17.56
C SER A 164 3.21 5.11 -18.46
N LEU A 165 4.40 4.75 -17.97
CA LEU A 165 5.62 4.67 -18.78
C LEU A 165 5.70 3.34 -19.55
N ALA A 166 5.46 2.21 -18.89
CA ALA A 166 5.72 0.88 -19.43
C ALA A 166 4.66 0.35 -20.42
N ARG A 167 5.08 -0.28 -21.53
CA ARG A 167 4.19 -0.96 -22.49
C ARG A 167 3.85 -2.41 -22.13
N ASN A 168 4.50 -2.99 -21.12
CA ASN A 168 4.34 -4.39 -20.72
C ASN A 168 4.02 -4.46 -19.21
N GLN A 169 2.97 -5.20 -18.84
CA GLN A 169 2.52 -5.42 -17.46
C GLN A 169 3.63 -5.96 -16.57
N MET A 170 4.45 -6.91 -17.06
CA MET A 170 5.52 -7.50 -16.27
C MET A 170 6.64 -6.50 -15.95
N VAL A 171 6.95 -5.60 -16.89
CA VAL A 171 7.94 -4.53 -16.67
C VAL A 171 7.37 -3.47 -15.73
N ALA A 172 6.09 -3.11 -15.85
CA ALA A 172 5.40 -2.20 -14.93
C ALA A 172 5.41 -2.75 -13.49
N TYR A 173 5.12 -4.04 -13.33
CA TYR A 173 5.15 -4.75 -12.05
C TYR A 173 6.56 -4.71 -11.44
N LEU A 174 7.58 -5.22 -12.15
CA LEU A 174 8.94 -5.33 -11.62
C LEU A 174 9.54 -3.97 -11.27
N MET A 175 9.36 -2.94 -12.09
CA MET A 175 9.85 -1.59 -11.79
C MET A 175 9.17 -0.99 -10.55
N THR A 176 7.87 -1.23 -10.37
CA THR A 176 7.15 -0.74 -9.18
C THR A 176 7.55 -1.52 -7.92
N LEU A 177 7.67 -2.84 -8.02
CA LEU A 177 8.15 -3.73 -6.95
C LEU A 177 9.54 -3.29 -6.45
N LEU A 178 10.47 -3.05 -7.38
CA LEU A 178 11.82 -2.62 -7.04
C LEU A 178 11.84 -1.22 -6.40
N LEU A 179 11.10 -0.24 -6.95
CA LEU A 179 11.09 1.12 -6.39
C LEU A 179 10.41 1.18 -5.02
N CYS A 180 9.22 0.60 -4.87
CA CYS A 180 8.49 0.60 -3.60
C CYS A 180 9.20 -0.26 -2.55
N GLY A 181 9.75 -1.42 -2.94
CA GLY A 181 10.60 -2.25 -2.09
C GLY A 181 11.84 -1.51 -1.59
N ALA A 182 12.54 -0.77 -2.47
CA ALA A 182 13.69 0.05 -2.08
C ALA A 182 13.32 1.19 -1.11
N LEU A 183 12.19 1.88 -1.34
CA LEU A 183 11.70 2.97 -0.47
C LEU A 183 11.24 2.49 0.92
N ILE A 184 10.84 1.21 1.05
CA ILE A 184 10.50 0.56 2.32
C ILE A 184 11.75 0.01 3.01
N ALA A 185 12.61 -0.69 2.27
CA ALA A 185 13.92 -1.13 2.74
C ALA A 185 14.86 0.03 3.13
N TRP A 186 14.55 1.26 2.70
CA TRP A 186 15.33 2.48 2.96
C TRP A 186 15.67 2.70 4.43
N ARG A 187 14.81 2.29 5.39
CA ARG A 187 15.15 2.38 6.84
C ARG A 187 16.40 1.54 7.18
N PHE A 188 16.52 0.35 6.60
CA PHE A 188 17.66 -0.55 6.86
C PHE A 188 18.94 0.00 6.23
N PHE A 189 18.86 0.48 4.97
CA PHE A 189 20.00 1.15 4.32
C PHE A 189 20.44 2.43 5.06
N ALA A 190 19.48 3.24 5.52
CA ALA A 190 19.76 4.46 6.29
C ALA A 190 20.41 4.14 7.66
N GLY A 191 19.99 3.07 8.34
CA GLY A 191 20.59 2.62 9.61
C GLY A 191 22.01 2.06 9.48
N VAL A 192 22.38 1.53 8.32
CA VAL A 192 23.77 1.17 8.00
C VAL A 192 24.57 2.42 7.63
N ALA A 193 24.05 3.26 6.73
CA ALA A 193 24.72 4.49 6.29
C ALA A 193 24.95 5.50 7.43
N SER A 194 24.04 5.56 8.42
CA SER A 194 24.17 6.45 9.59
C SER A 194 25.37 6.16 10.48
N GLN A 195 25.99 4.97 10.37
CA GLN A 195 27.22 4.63 11.09
C GLN A 195 28.46 5.34 10.50
N GLY A 196 28.34 5.96 9.31
CA GLY A 196 29.38 6.76 8.66
C GLY A 196 28.92 8.16 8.21
N MET A 197 27.73 8.62 8.62
CA MET A 197 27.16 9.92 8.22
C MET A 197 26.90 10.83 9.42
N GLY A 198 27.20 12.13 9.27
CA GLY A 198 26.89 13.15 10.27
C GLY A 198 25.38 13.37 10.44
N HIS A 199 24.95 13.68 11.67
CA HIS A 199 23.54 13.67 12.10
C HIS A 199 22.54 14.41 11.18
N GLY A 200 22.94 15.54 10.59
CA GLY A 200 22.08 16.30 9.66
C GLY A 200 21.73 15.54 8.38
N ALA A 201 22.68 14.75 7.85
CA ALA A 201 22.41 13.85 6.73
C ALA A 201 21.46 12.73 7.15
N THR A 202 21.70 12.11 8.32
CA THR A 202 20.84 11.04 8.86
C THR A 202 19.38 11.47 8.99
N MET A 203 19.11 12.70 9.46
CA MET A 203 17.75 13.25 9.52
C MET A 203 17.10 13.34 8.14
N LEU A 204 17.76 13.97 7.16
CA LEU A 204 17.25 14.10 5.78
C LEU A 204 17.04 12.74 5.10
N PHE A 205 17.96 11.80 5.29
CA PHE A 205 17.84 10.43 4.75
C PHE A 205 16.67 9.67 5.38
N SER A 206 16.42 9.83 6.68
CA SER A 206 15.30 9.16 7.36
C SER A 206 13.92 9.67 6.91
N TYR A 207 13.82 10.93 6.51
CA TYR A 207 12.57 11.57 6.08
C TYR A 207 11.98 11.01 4.77
N PHE A 208 12.77 10.29 3.97
CA PHE A 208 12.28 9.62 2.74
C PHE A 208 11.73 8.21 2.97
N SER A 209 11.82 7.65 4.17
CA SER A 209 11.34 6.28 4.42
C SER A 209 9.81 6.20 4.45
N LEU A 210 9.25 5.39 3.55
CA LEU A 210 7.82 5.00 3.55
C LEU A 210 7.42 4.27 4.83
N GLU A 211 8.36 3.55 5.46
CA GLU A 211 8.08 2.64 6.57
C GLU A 211 8.25 3.32 7.95
N LEU A 212 9.14 4.31 8.07
CA LEU A 212 9.34 5.07 9.32
C LEU A 212 8.14 5.93 9.70
N HIS A 213 7.41 6.45 8.70
CA HIS A 213 6.13 7.15 8.91
C HIS A 213 4.99 6.19 9.25
N PHE A 214 5.00 4.99 8.66
CA PHE A 214 3.98 3.96 8.89
C PHE A 214 4.11 3.33 10.28
N SER A 215 5.34 2.98 10.71
CA SER A 215 5.58 2.35 12.01
C SER A 215 5.17 3.23 13.18
N ARG A 216 5.35 4.56 13.08
CA ARG A 216 4.80 5.52 14.06
C ARG A 216 3.27 5.50 14.11
N LEU A 217 2.61 5.52 12.95
CA LEU A 217 1.15 5.38 12.88
C LEU A 217 0.67 4.03 13.44
N ALA A 218 1.38 2.93 13.21
CA ALA A 218 1.07 1.61 13.75
C ALA A 218 1.23 1.51 15.28
N MET A 219 2.09 2.35 15.89
CA MET A 219 2.28 2.43 17.35
C MET A 219 1.22 3.30 18.07
N GLY A 220 0.29 3.92 17.34
CA GLY A 220 -0.73 4.81 17.92
C GLY A 220 -0.43 6.32 17.77
N GLU A 221 0.75 6.71 17.28
CA GLU A 221 1.10 8.12 17.08
C GLU A 221 0.38 8.72 15.85
N LEU A 222 -0.88 9.13 16.05
CA LEU A 222 -1.75 9.69 15.02
C LEU A 222 -1.35 11.15 14.67
N ARG A 223 -0.26 11.28 13.92
CA ARG A 223 0.37 12.58 13.57
C ARG A 223 -0.04 13.05 12.17
N LEU A 224 -0.30 14.37 12.05
CA LEU A 224 -0.68 15.00 10.78
C LEU A 224 0.48 15.07 9.76
N ASP A 225 1.74 15.08 10.21
CA ASP A 225 2.91 15.16 9.32
C ASP A 225 3.01 13.94 8.38
N ALA A 226 2.86 12.73 8.92
CA ALA A 226 2.81 11.50 8.14
C ALA A 226 1.64 11.50 7.12
N ILE A 227 0.45 11.97 7.52
CA ILE A 227 -0.74 12.03 6.65
C ILE A 227 -0.49 12.99 5.47
N VAL A 228 -0.02 14.20 5.74
CA VAL A 228 0.33 15.19 4.70
C VAL A 228 1.44 14.67 3.80
N TRP A 229 2.42 13.95 4.34
CA TRP A 229 3.52 13.35 3.58
C TRP A 229 3.01 12.27 2.59
N TYR A 230 2.22 11.29 3.03
CA TYR A 230 1.64 10.28 2.10
C TYR A 230 0.71 10.91 1.06
N CYS A 231 -0.11 11.90 1.45
CA CYS A 231 -1.01 12.59 0.53
C CYS A 231 -0.25 13.39 -0.53
N SER A 232 0.80 14.13 -0.15
CA SER A 232 1.62 14.90 -1.09
C SER A 232 2.44 14.01 -2.02
N LEU A 233 3.00 12.90 -1.51
CA LEU A 233 3.67 11.87 -2.31
C LEU A 233 2.72 11.27 -3.36
N SER A 234 1.51 10.90 -2.94
CA SER A 234 0.47 10.35 -3.84
C SER A 234 0.06 11.36 -4.91
N ALA A 235 -0.14 12.63 -4.54
CA ALA A 235 -0.48 13.70 -5.47
C ALA A 235 0.63 13.97 -6.50
N ALA A 236 1.90 13.94 -6.09
CA ALA A 236 3.04 14.14 -6.97
C ALA A 236 3.13 13.05 -8.06
N PHE A 237 3.04 11.77 -7.68
CA PHE A 237 3.05 10.68 -8.66
C PHE A 237 1.82 10.66 -9.57
N LEU A 238 0.64 11.08 -9.10
CA LEU A 238 -0.53 11.26 -9.95
C LEU A 238 -0.39 12.44 -10.94
N ALA A 239 0.29 13.52 -10.54
CA ALA A 239 0.64 14.61 -11.45
C ALA A 239 1.61 14.13 -12.53
N PHE A 240 2.67 13.38 -12.16
CA PHE A 240 3.60 12.80 -13.14
C PHE A 240 2.91 11.80 -14.08
N ALA A 241 2.02 10.94 -13.58
CA ALA A 241 1.22 10.04 -14.40
C ALA A 241 0.34 10.81 -15.41
N THR A 242 -0.24 11.93 -14.98
CA THR A 242 -1.03 12.83 -15.85
C THR A 242 -0.17 13.45 -16.94
N MET A 243 1.01 13.97 -16.61
CA MET A 243 1.95 14.54 -17.60
C MET A 243 2.37 13.51 -18.65
N VAL A 244 2.66 12.27 -18.26
CA VAL A 244 3.04 11.18 -19.19
C VAL A 244 1.87 10.79 -20.10
N VAL A 245 0.65 10.70 -19.57
CA VAL A 245 -0.55 10.36 -20.36
C VAL A 245 -0.92 11.47 -21.33
N GLU A 246 -0.92 12.73 -20.89
CA GLU A 246 -1.26 13.86 -21.75
C GLU A 246 -0.17 14.12 -22.81
N GLY A 247 1.11 14.00 -22.46
CA GLY A 247 2.23 14.08 -23.41
C GLY A 247 2.25 12.96 -24.47
N ARG A 248 1.57 11.83 -24.22
CA ARG A 248 1.34 10.76 -25.21
C ARG A 248 0.07 10.94 -26.05
N ARG A 249 -0.80 11.90 -25.73
CA ARG A 249 -2.03 12.20 -26.49
C ARG A 249 -1.79 13.19 -27.64
N TYR A 250 -0.73 13.99 -27.56
CA TYR A 250 -0.33 14.97 -28.58
C TYR A 250 0.76 14.42 -29.53
N ARG A 251 0.78 13.11 -29.77
CA ARG A 251 1.69 12.38 -30.68
C ARG A 251 0.92 11.31 -31.44
#